data_AF-A0A6G7IZS5-F1
#
_entry.id   AF-A0A6G7IZS5-F1
#
_cell.length_a   1.000
_cell.length_b   1.000
_cell.length_c   1.000
_cell.angle_alpha   90.00
_cell.angle_beta   90.00
_cell.angle_gamma   90.00
#
_symmetry.space_group_name_H-M   'P 1'
#
loop_
_entity.id
_entity.type
_entity.pdbx_description
1 polymer ?
#
loop_
_entity_poly.entity_id
_entity_poly.type
_entity_poly.pdbx_seq_one_letter_code
_entity_poly.pdbx_strand_id
1 'polypeptide(L)'
;MLKINWLGLEKPNPFHLLDMEYHLQLQVIMVLIKEAEHLMDYLSLVIIDIDPKEGSLQINMDTPEPLRTILRKGLTDSHLPMMKNKPLNSQRLSLGVTSKLKQKA
;
A
#
# COMPACT_ATOMS: atom_id res chain seq x y z
N MET A 1 9.79 -4.75 -14.38
CA MET A 1 9.39 -4.25 -13.05
C MET A 1 8.73 -2.89 -13.26
N LEU A 2 7.60 -2.61 -12.61
CA LEU A 2 6.94 -1.29 -12.72
C LEU A 2 7.73 -0.24 -11.95
N LYS A 3 7.54 1.04 -12.30
CA LYS A 3 8.19 2.17 -11.63
C LYS A 3 7.25 2.83 -10.62
N ILE A 4 7.72 3.06 -9.39
CA ILE A 4 6.99 3.79 -8.35
C ILE A 4 7.72 5.09 -8.05
N ASN A 5 7.01 6.22 -8.14
CA ASN A 5 7.50 7.51 -7.69
C ASN A 5 6.87 7.83 -6.33
N TRP A 6 7.71 7.93 -5.30
CA TRP A 6 7.28 8.29 -3.95
C TRP A 6 7.34 9.80 -3.77
N LEU A 7 6.19 10.44 -3.59
CA LEU A 7 6.07 11.88 -3.43
C LEU A 7 6.12 12.27 -1.94
N GLY A 8 6.84 13.35 -1.62
CA GLY A 8 6.77 14.01 -0.31
C GLY A 8 7.34 13.24 0.89
N LEU A 9 8.11 12.18 0.66
CA LEU A 9 8.62 11.30 1.72
C LEU A 9 9.95 11.79 2.30
N GLU A 10 9.91 12.42 3.47
CA GLU A 10 11.13 12.92 4.12
C GLU A 10 11.89 11.82 4.87
N LYS A 11 11.20 10.87 5.52
CA LYS A 11 11.80 9.68 6.19
C LYS A 11 10.80 8.52 6.30
N PRO A 12 10.67 7.68 5.28
CA PRO A 12 9.86 6.46 5.37
C PRO A 12 10.44 5.47 6.38
N ASN A 13 9.56 4.71 7.04
CA ASN A 13 9.96 3.41 7.56
C ASN A 13 10.17 2.46 6.36
N PRO A 14 11.39 1.92 6.14
CA PRO A 14 11.72 1.14 4.95
C PRO A 14 10.90 -0.15 4.83
N PHE A 15 10.53 -0.78 5.95
CA PHE A 15 9.71 -2.00 5.93
C PHE A 15 8.29 -1.72 5.45
N HIS A 16 7.70 -0.60 5.88
CA HIS A 16 6.38 -0.20 5.42
C HIS A 16 6.35 0.15 3.93
N LEU A 17 7.41 0.77 3.41
CA LEU A 17 7.52 1.01 1.97
C LEU A 17 7.62 -0.29 1.18
N LEU A 18 8.43 -1.24 1.66
CA LEU A 18 8.60 -2.53 1.00
C LEU A 18 7.27 -3.29 0.92
N ASP A 19 6.52 -3.32 2.04
CA ASP A 19 5.20 -3.96 2.07
C ASP A 19 4.23 -3.28 1.11
N MET A 20 4.20 -1.95 1.05
CA MET A 20 3.35 -1.20 0.13
C MET A 20 3.72 -1.45 -1.33
N GLU A 21 5.01 -1.37 -1.65
CA GLU A 21 5.51 -1.65 -2.99
C GLU A 21 5.13 -3.05 -3.43
N TYR A 22 5.32 -4.04 -2.55
CA TYR A 22 4.96 -5.43 -2.83
C TYR A 22 3.45 -5.61 -3.08
N HIS A 23 2.60 -5.07 -2.21
CA HIS A 23 1.15 -5.17 -2.37
C HIS A 23 0.67 -4.48 -3.65
N LEU A 24 1.23 -3.31 -3.95
CA LEU A 24 0.86 -2.57 -5.16
C LEU A 24 1.30 -3.32 -6.42
N GLN A 25 2.52 -3.85 -6.45
CA GLN A 25 3.00 -4.66 -7.56
C GLN A 25 2.10 -5.85 -7.82
N LEU A 26 1.71 -6.58 -6.77
CA LEU A 26 0.78 -7.70 -6.90
C LEU A 26 -0.57 -7.27 -7.48
N GLN A 27 -1.15 -6.17 -6.99
CA GLN A 27 -2.44 -5.71 -7.50
C GLN A 27 -2.38 -5.29 -8.97
N VAL A 28 -1.33 -4.58 -9.37
CA VAL A 28 -1.13 -4.19 -10.77
C VAL A 28 -1.02 -5.44 -11.64
N ILE A 29 -0.21 -6.42 -11.23
CA ILE A 29 -0.04 -7.69 -11.94
C ILE A 29 -1.38 -8.42 -12.08
N MET A 30 -2.16 -8.51 -10.99
CA MET A 30 -3.46 -9.16 -11.00
C MET A 30 -4.45 -8.47 -11.95
N VAL A 31 -4.47 -7.14 -11.98
CA VAL A 31 -5.33 -6.38 -12.90
C VAL A 31 -4.95 -6.66 -14.35
N LEU A 32 -3.66 -6.64 -14.67
CA LEU A 32 -3.18 -6.90 -16.04
C LEU A 32 -3.51 -8.33 -16.48
N ILE A 33 -3.24 -9.34 -15.65
CA ILE A 33 -3.55 -10.74 -15.97
C ILE A 33 -5.06 -10.94 -16.16
N LYS A 34 -5.88 -10.31 -15.31
CA LYS A 34 -7.34 -10.41 -15.39
C LYS A 34 -7.89 -9.81 -16.69
N GLU A 35 -7.28 -8.72 -17.17
CA GLU A 35 -7.66 -8.10 -18.44
C GLU A 35 -7.14 -8.91 -19.62
N ALA A 36 -5.83 -9.15 -19.69
CA ALA A 36 -5.20 -10.08 -20.61
C ALA A 36 -3.74 -10.38 -20.20
N GLU A 37 -3.39 -11.67 -20.10
CA GLU A 37 -2.06 -12.14 -19.66
C GLU A 37 -0.89 -11.47 -20.41
N HIS A 38 -1.00 -11.29 -21.73
CA HIS A 38 0.05 -10.68 -22.55
C HIS A 38 0.34 -9.21 -22.21
N LEU A 39 -0.53 -8.52 -21.46
CA LEU A 39 -0.26 -7.16 -20.99
C LEU A 39 0.90 -7.10 -19.99
N MET A 40 1.25 -8.23 -19.37
CA MET A 40 2.38 -8.36 -18.46
C MET A 40 3.72 -8.02 -19.11
N ASP A 41 3.85 -8.23 -20.43
CA ASP A 41 5.07 -7.89 -21.19
C ASP A 41 5.37 -6.38 -21.14
N TYR A 42 4.35 -5.57 -20.88
CA TYR A 42 4.44 -4.11 -20.81
C TYR A 42 4.48 -3.57 -19.39
N LEU A 43 4.65 -4.41 -18.37
CA LEU A 43 4.69 -3.99 -16.96
C LEU A 43 5.77 -2.93 -16.70
N SER A 44 6.87 -2.95 -17.44
CA SER A 44 7.94 -1.95 -17.35
C SER A 44 7.53 -0.53 -17.77
N LEU A 45 6.44 -0.40 -18.52
CA LEU A 45 5.90 0.90 -18.96
C LEU A 45 4.94 1.52 -17.93
N VAL A 46 4.60 0.78 -16.87
CA VAL A 46 3.68 1.24 -15.83
C VAL A 46 4.44 2.11 -14.84
N ILE A 47 3.95 3.34 -14.66
CA ILE A 47 4.49 4.31 -13.71
C ILE A 47 3.36 4.72 -12.77
N ILE A 48 3.61 4.61 -11.46
CA ILE A 48 2.64 4.95 -10.41
C ILE A 48 3.24 5.99 -9.50
N ASP A 49 2.48 7.06 -9.27
CA ASP A 49 2.80 8.09 -8.29
C ASP A 49 2.04 7.81 -7.00
N ILE A 50 2.76 7.76 -5.89
CA ILE A 50 2.19 7.54 -4.56
C ILE A 50 2.52 8.75 -3.71
N ASP A 51 1.48 9.38 -3.16
CA ASP A 51 1.60 10.36 -2.09
C ASP A 51 1.11 9.73 -0.78
N PRO A 52 2.02 9.29 0.10
CA PRO A 52 1.63 8.69 1.37
C PRO A 52 1.20 9.71 2.42
N LYS A 53 1.50 11.01 2.26
CA LYS A 53 1.00 12.06 3.15
C LYS A 53 -0.49 12.25 2.94
N GLU A 54 -0.90 12.34 1.67
CA GLU A 54 -2.31 12.45 1.26
C GLU A 54 -3.02 11.08 1.17
N GLY A 55 -2.26 9.99 1.27
CA GLY A 55 -2.78 8.62 1.10
C GLY A 55 -3.32 8.36 -0.31
N SER A 56 -2.80 9.07 -1.32
CA SER A 56 -3.30 9.01 -2.69
C SER A 56 -2.38 8.19 -3.60
N LEU A 57 -3.00 7.52 -4.56
CA LEU A 57 -2.33 6.74 -5.61
C LEU A 57 -2.86 7.17 -6.97
N GLN A 58 -1.95 7.42 -7.91
CA GLN A 58 -2.33 7.82 -9.26
C GLN A 58 -1.47 7.09 -10.30
N ILE A 59 -2.11 6.63 -11.38
CA ILE A 59 -1.37 6.15 -12.55
C ILE A 59 -0.87 7.37 -13.32
N ASN A 60 0.45 7.45 -13.48
CA ASN A 60 1.12 8.56 -14.11
C ASN A 60 0.70 8.66 -15.59
N MET A 61 0.64 9.89 -16.11
CA MET A 61 0.22 10.18 -17.48
C MET A 61 1.19 9.61 -18.53
N ASP A 62 2.45 9.39 -18.17
CA ASP A 62 3.49 8.77 -19.00
C ASP A 62 3.25 7.26 -19.20
N THR A 63 2.40 6.63 -18.38
CA THR A 63 1.94 5.27 -18.64
C THR A 63 1.10 5.28 -19.94
N PRO A 64 1.48 4.49 -20.96
CA PRO A 64 0.80 4.51 -22.25
C PRO A 64 -0.61 3.91 -22.17
N GLU A 65 -1.47 4.29 -23.13
CA GLU A 65 -2.74 3.59 -23.35
C GLU A 65 -2.49 2.25 -24.09
N PRO A 66 -3.31 1.21 -23.86
CA PRO A 66 -4.52 1.19 -23.01
C PRO A 66 -4.24 0.91 -21.51
N LEU A 67 -2.98 0.64 -21.13
CA LEU A 67 -2.61 0.24 -19.76
C LEU A 67 -3.10 1.23 -18.72
N ARG A 68 -2.95 2.53 -18.98
CA ARG A 68 -3.40 3.58 -18.06
C ARG A 68 -4.89 3.50 -17.76
N THR A 69 -5.73 3.32 -18.79
CA THR A 69 -7.18 3.19 -18.61
C THR A 69 -7.55 1.90 -17.87
N ILE A 70 -6.93 0.78 -18.23
CA ILE A 70 -7.17 -0.53 -17.60
C ILE A 70 -6.84 -0.46 -16.11
N LEU A 71 -5.66 0.05 -15.77
CA LEU A 71 -5.19 0.14 -14.40
C LEU A 71 -6.02 1.13 -13.57
N ARG A 72 -6.40 2.29 -14.12
CA ARG A 72 -7.30 3.22 -13.42
C ARG A 72 -8.62 2.55 -13.03
N LYS A 73 -9.23 1.78 -13.94
CA LYS A 73 -10.46 1.03 -13.63
C LYS A 73 -10.19 -0.05 -12.59
N GLY A 74 -9.22 -0.93 -12.84
CA GLY A 74 -8.95 -2.08 -11.98
C GLY A 74 -8.49 -1.72 -10.56
N LEU A 75 -7.72 -0.64 -10.39
CA LEU A 75 -7.25 -0.18 -9.08
C LEU A 75 -8.27 0.66 -8.30
N THR A 76 -9.28 1.22 -8.99
CA THR A 76 -10.40 1.87 -8.29
C THR A 76 -11.36 0.82 -7.72
N ASP A 77 -11.53 -0.29 -8.44
CA ASP A 77 -12.41 -1.39 -8.02
C ASP A 77 -11.79 -2.30 -6.95
N SER A 78 -10.46 -2.35 -6.88
CA SER A 78 -9.76 -3.06 -5.82
C SER A 78 -9.58 -2.15 -4.63
N HIS A 79 -10.11 -2.56 -3.46
CA HIS A 79 -9.78 -1.90 -2.20
C HIS A 79 -8.27 -2.02 -1.98
N LEU A 80 -7.51 -1.03 -2.42
CA LEU A 80 -6.17 -0.80 -1.90
C LEU A 80 -6.30 -0.81 -0.36
N PRO A 81 -5.41 -1.49 0.37
CA PRO A 81 -5.27 -1.25 1.80
C PRO A 81 -4.69 0.16 1.96
N MET A 82 -5.47 1.19 1.64
CA MET A 82 -5.21 2.55 2.07
C MET A 82 -5.01 2.48 3.57
N MET A 83 -3.92 3.06 4.06
CA MET A 83 -3.64 3.18 5.47
C MET A 83 -4.87 3.82 6.13
N LYS A 84 -5.71 3.00 6.75
CA LYS A 84 -6.49 3.46 7.88
C LYS A 84 -5.42 3.78 8.91
N ASN A 85 -5.00 5.04 8.95
CA ASN A 85 -4.23 5.60 10.05
C ASN A 85 -5.10 5.42 11.29
N LYS A 86 -5.06 4.24 11.91
CA LYS A 86 -5.41 4.11 13.30
C LYS A 86 -4.22 4.77 13.99
N PRO A 87 -4.39 5.92 14.67
CA PRO A 87 -3.32 6.41 15.52
C PRO A 87 -2.93 5.24 16.42
N LEU A 88 -1.64 4.97 16.50
CA LEU A 88 -1.09 3.99 17.42
C LEU A 88 -1.38 4.51 18.83
N ASN A 89 -2.62 4.33 19.29
CA ASN A 89 -2.99 4.62 20.65
C ASN A 89 -2.15 3.66 21.48
N SER A 90 -1.26 4.28 22.26
CA SER A 90 -0.42 3.71 23.28
C SER A 90 -1.24 2.82 24.22
N GLN A 91 -1.55 1.59 23.81
CA GLN A 91 -1.95 0.55 24.72
C GLN A 91 -0.70 0.17 25.49
N ARG A 92 -0.58 0.82 26.65
CA ARG A 92 0.15 0.34 27.82
C ARG A 92 0.23 -1.19 27.77
N LEU A 93 1.44 -1.71 27.59
CA LEU A 93 1.80 -3.00 28.14
C LEU A 93 1.80 -2.84 29.67
N SER A 94 0.62 -2.79 30.28
CA SER A 94 0.51 -3.11 31.70
C SER A 94 0.69 -4.62 31.80
N LEU A 95 1.93 -5.04 32.02
CA LEU A 95 2.24 -6.34 32.59
C LEU A 95 1.35 -6.52 33.81
N GLY A 96 0.41 -7.45 33.71
CA GLY A 96 -0.46 -7.83 34.81
C GLY A 96 0.36 -8.48 35.91
N VAL A 97 0.88 -7.67 36.82
CA VAL A 97 1.32 -8.14 38.13
C VAL A 97 0.07 -8.20 39.00
N THR A 98 -0.51 -9.39 39.11
CA THR A 98 -1.65 -9.65 39.99
C THR A 98 -1.17 -9.63 41.45
N SER A 99 -1.34 -8.49 42.12
CA SER A 99 -1.22 -8.42 43.58
C SER A 99 -2.49 -9.02 44.21
N LYS A 100 -2.42 -10.30 44.60
CA LYS A 100 -3.32 -10.86 45.63
C LYS A 100 -2.47 -11.35 46.80
N LEU A 101 -2.37 -10.54 47.86
CA LEU A 101 -1.97 -11.00 49.19
C LEU A 101 -2.83 -10.30 50.26
N LYS A 102 -3.86 -11.03 50.66
CA LYS A 102 -4.56 -11.09 51.96
C LYS A 102 -4.45 -9.88 52.89
N GLN A 103 -5.59 -9.21 53.08
CA GLN A 103 -5.94 -8.62 54.38
C GLN A 103 -6.32 -9.75 55.36
N LYS A 104 -5.63 -9.80 56.50
CA LYS A 104 -6.09 -10.43 57.75
C LYS A 104 -5.76 -9.44 58.87
N ALA A 105 -6.79 -8.93 59.53
CA ALA A 105 -6.76 -8.43 60.90
C ALA A 105 -7.98 -9.05 61.58
#